data_AF-A0A6V7XVQ3-F1
#
_entry.id   AF-A0A6V7XVQ3-F1
#
_cell.length_a   1.000
_cell.length_b   1.000
_cell.length_c   1.000
_cell.angle_alpha   90.00
_cell.angle_beta   90.00
_cell.angle_gamma   90.00
#
_symmetry.space_group_name_H-M   'P 1'
#
loop_
_entity.id
_entity.type
_entity.pdbx_description
1 polymer ?
#
loop_
_entity_poly.entity_id
_entity_poly.type
_entity_poly.pdbx_seq_one_letter_code
_entity_poly.pdbx_strand_id
1 'polypeptide(L)'
;MKILNILIVWRGKKVNLVILSLQQKCFCLCKKFIQKTKNCFNYSLYYYEIKCIFEGELNEDRKYLSIGLENCRTNEWIEFCAEYALTMDKYGDLEPATIVNNNDILGCGLVYPPTNKMNEELPYVFCTQNGKQIGKISLIDISASYKPFIKVECCSIESNFGNDLKTKPFKYDISKQFLKDLIKNLF
;
A
#
# COMPACT_ATOMS: atom_id res chain seq x y z
N MET A 1 -22.13 28.42 -2.04
CA MET A 1 -20.97 27.77 -2.69
C MET A 1 -19.73 28.09 -1.87
N LYS A 2 -19.26 27.17 -1.03
CA LYS A 2 -18.02 27.35 -0.25
C LYS A 2 -16.97 26.41 -0.80
N ILE A 3 -15.98 26.98 -1.49
CA ILE A 3 -14.75 26.30 -1.86
C ILE A 3 -13.95 26.14 -0.57
N LEU A 4 -13.66 24.90 -0.15
CA LEU A 4 -12.74 24.64 0.95
C LEU A 4 -11.41 24.15 0.37
N ASN A 5 -10.40 25.00 0.45
CA ASN A 5 -9.05 24.69 0.02
C ASN A 5 -8.40 23.66 0.95
N ILE A 6 -7.81 22.62 0.36
CA ILE A 6 -6.99 21.64 1.09
C ILE A 6 -5.64 22.29 1.39
N LEU A 7 -5.35 22.54 2.66
CA LEU A 7 -4.05 23.04 3.13
C LEU A 7 -3.24 21.87 3.69
N ILE A 8 -2.30 21.34 2.90
CA ILE A 8 -1.25 20.45 3.40
C ILE A 8 -0.12 21.34 3.91
N VAL A 9 -0.04 21.57 5.23
CA VAL A 9 1.07 22.32 5.83
C VAL A 9 2.25 21.37 6.04
N TRP A 10 3.33 21.59 5.28
CA TRP A 10 4.60 20.91 5.47
C TRP A 10 5.47 21.71 6.44
N ARG A 11 5.68 21.19 7.66
CA ARG A 11 6.75 21.62 8.56
C ARG A 11 7.36 20.40 9.23
N GLY A 12 8.54 19.98 8.74
CA GLY A 12 9.52 19.13 9.43
C GLY A 12 9.02 17.85 10.13
N LYS A 13 9.50 16.68 9.67
CA LYS A 13 9.49 15.35 10.34
C LYS A 13 8.15 14.75 10.82
N LYS A 14 7.01 15.45 10.79
CA LYS A 14 5.68 14.88 11.05
C LYS A 14 4.74 15.13 9.88
N VAL A 15 4.09 14.06 9.41
CA VAL A 15 2.90 14.13 8.56
C VAL A 15 1.71 13.99 9.49
N ASN A 16 1.01 15.09 9.76
CA ASN A 16 -0.30 15.03 10.39
C ASN A 16 -1.33 14.88 9.27
N LEU A 17 -1.95 13.70 9.20
CA LEU A 17 -3.06 13.46 8.29
C LEU A 17 -4.34 13.99 8.96
N VAL A 18 -4.94 15.04 8.40
CA VAL A 18 -6.24 15.56 8.85
C VAL A 18 -7.31 15.02 7.91
N ILE A 19 -8.14 14.13 8.42
CA ILE A 19 -9.34 13.63 7.73
C ILE A 19 -10.44 14.66 7.95
N LEU A 20 -10.97 15.24 6.87
CA LEU A 20 -12.19 16.06 6.93
C LEU A 20 -13.29 15.29 6.20
N SER A 21 -14.29 14.85 6.95
CA SER A 21 -15.50 14.25 6.38
C SER A 21 -16.45 15.36 5.94
N LEU A 22 -16.90 15.29 4.70
CA LEU A 22 -18.08 16.02 4.22
C LEU A 22 -18.89 15.02 3.40
N GLN A 23 -19.94 14.50 4.05
CA GLN A 23 -20.96 13.61 3.51
C GLN A 23 -20.46 12.27 2.91
N GLN A 24 -20.68 11.20 3.68
CA GLN A 24 -20.76 9.77 3.31
C GLN A 24 -19.61 9.09 2.52
N LYS A 25 -18.56 9.78 2.07
CA LYS A 25 -17.35 9.14 1.52
C LYS A 25 -16.09 9.79 2.07
N CYS A 26 -15.27 9.01 2.77
CA CYS A 26 -14.00 9.49 3.32
C CYS A 26 -12.83 9.05 2.43
N PHE A 27 -12.20 10.00 1.74
CA PHE A 27 -10.96 9.73 1.01
C PHE A 27 -9.76 10.05 1.90
N CYS A 28 -8.96 9.04 2.25
CA CYS A 28 -7.74 9.22 3.03
C CYS A 28 -6.51 9.20 2.10
N LEU A 29 -6.11 10.37 1.59
CA LEU A 29 -4.97 10.47 0.70
C LEU A 29 -3.66 10.70 1.47
N CYS A 30 -2.75 9.72 1.49
CA CYS A 30 -1.41 9.90 2.04
C CYS A 30 -0.35 10.06 0.94
N LYS A 31 0.08 11.30 0.67
CA LYS A 31 1.08 11.60 -0.37
C LYS A 31 2.51 11.46 0.17
N LYS A 32 3.06 10.25 0.21
CA LYS A 32 4.52 10.02 0.26
C LYS A 32 4.99 9.57 -1.11
N PHE A 33 5.79 10.38 -1.79
CA PHE A 33 6.28 10.05 -3.14
C PHE A 33 7.35 8.96 -3.06
N ILE A 34 7.21 7.95 -3.91
CA ILE A 34 8.19 6.89 -4.08
C ILE A 34 8.70 7.00 -5.49
N GLN A 35 9.96 7.43 -5.61
CA GLN A 35 10.67 7.47 -6.87
C GLN A 35 11.79 6.45 -6.82
N LYS A 36 11.93 5.65 -7.88
CA LYS A 36 13.11 4.81 -8.07
C LYS A 36 14.35 5.72 -8.14
N THR A 37 15.34 5.47 -7.31
CA THR A 37 16.65 6.13 -7.42
C THR A 37 17.37 5.64 -8.69
N LYS A 38 17.97 6.55 -9.46
CA LYS A 38 18.81 6.18 -10.60
C LYS A 38 20.00 5.32 -10.11
N ASN A 39 20.28 4.21 -10.79
CA ASN A 39 21.38 3.27 -10.50
C ASN A 39 21.30 2.55 -9.14
N CYS A 40 20.22 1.79 -8.90
CA CYS A 40 20.17 0.90 -7.74
C CYS A 40 20.76 -0.48 -8.10
N PHE A 41 21.83 -0.89 -7.43
CA PHE A 41 22.49 -2.20 -7.58
C PHE A 41 21.84 -3.28 -6.69
N ASN A 42 20.96 -2.89 -5.77
CA ASN A 42 20.26 -3.75 -4.83
C ASN A 42 18.74 -3.68 -5.04
N TYR A 43 18.03 -4.66 -4.49
CA TYR A 43 16.58 -4.57 -4.36
C TYR A 43 16.21 -3.36 -3.49
N SER A 44 15.19 -2.62 -3.91
CA SER A 44 14.59 -1.55 -3.12
C SER A 44 13.18 -1.94 -2.73
N LEU A 45 12.84 -1.79 -1.46
CA LEU A 45 11.52 -2.08 -0.91
C LEU A 45 10.93 -0.80 -0.33
N TYR A 46 9.73 -0.45 -0.77
CA TYR A 46 8.85 0.45 -0.05
C TYR A 46 7.70 -0.36 0.54
N TYR A 47 7.38 -0.18 1.82
CA TYR A 47 6.33 -0.92 2.49
C TYR A 47 5.62 -0.05 3.52
N TYR A 48 4.30 -0.21 3.65
CA TYR A 48 3.50 0.41 4.69
C TYR A 48 2.35 -0.49 5.11
N GLU A 49 1.87 -0.29 6.33
CA GLU A 49 0.74 -1.02 6.92
C GLU A 49 -0.36 -0.06 7.37
N ILE A 50 -1.59 -0.57 7.38
CA ILE A 50 -2.74 0.03 8.04
C ILE A 50 -3.39 -1.02 8.93
N LYS A 51 -3.80 -0.61 10.13
CA LYS A 51 -4.67 -1.39 10.99
C LYS A 51 -6.11 -0.92 10.80
N CYS A 52 -7.00 -1.86 10.50
CA CYS A 52 -8.40 -1.59 10.19
C CYS A 52 -9.20 -1.45 11.49
N ILE A 53 -10.03 -0.41 11.62
CA ILE A 53 -10.92 -0.21 12.75
C ILE A 53 -12.32 0.03 12.21
N PHE A 54 -13.20 -0.97 12.32
CA PHE A 54 -14.60 -0.84 11.91
C PHE A 54 -15.42 -0.26 13.07
N GLU A 55 -16.20 0.78 12.80
CA GLU A 55 -17.02 1.47 13.79
C GLU A 55 -18.50 1.09 13.63
N GLY A 56 -19.18 0.74 14.72
CA GLY A 56 -20.62 0.53 14.80
C GLY A 56 -21.17 -0.81 14.25
N GLU A 57 -22.45 -1.06 14.54
CA GLU A 57 -23.29 -2.08 13.90
C GLU A 57 -23.79 -1.56 12.54
N LEU A 58 -22.86 -1.28 11.62
CA LEU A 58 -23.24 -0.81 10.28
C LEU A 58 -23.54 -2.00 9.38
N ASN A 59 -24.64 -1.90 8.63
CA ASN A 59 -25.03 -2.82 7.55
C ASN A 59 -23.80 -3.26 6.77
N GLU A 60 -23.64 -4.57 6.58
CA GLU A 60 -22.47 -5.19 5.97
C GLU A 60 -22.14 -4.60 4.59
N ASP A 61 -23.15 -4.11 3.86
CA ASP A 61 -23.08 -3.57 2.50
C ASP A 61 -22.40 -2.20 2.32
N ARG A 62 -21.76 -1.63 3.35
CA ARG A 62 -21.13 -0.29 3.27
C ARG A 62 -19.69 -0.22 3.80
N LYS A 63 -19.07 -1.35 4.13
CA LYS A 63 -17.69 -1.38 4.63
C LYS A 63 -16.72 -1.47 3.46
N TYR A 64 -16.38 -0.32 2.89
CA TYR A 64 -15.36 -0.26 1.85
C TYR A 64 -13.99 0.06 2.46
N LEU A 65 -13.00 -0.78 2.18
CA LEU A 65 -11.60 -0.52 2.52
C LEU A 65 -10.73 -0.95 1.36
N SER A 66 -9.83 -0.08 0.93
CA SER A 66 -8.84 -0.40 -0.09
C SER A 66 -7.48 0.20 0.25
N ILE A 67 -6.41 -0.56 -0.02
CA ILE A 67 -5.01 -0.16 0.17
C ILE A 67 -4.24 -0.40 -1.13
N GLY A 68 -3.35 0.50 -1.51
CA GLY A 68 -2.66 0.35 -2.78
C GLY A 68 -1.64 1.43 -3.11
N LEU A 69 -1.40 1.58 -4.41
CA LEU A 69 -0.48 2.55 -4.98
C LEU A 69 -1.16 3.23 -6.16
N GLU A 70 -0.98 4.54 -6.25
CA GLU A 70 -1.42 5.34 -7.40
C GLU A 70 -0.21 5.71 -8.27
N ASN A 71 -0.29 5.39 -9.57
CA ASN A 71 0.66 5.83 -10.56
C ASN A 71 0.53 7.35 -10.72
N CYS A 72 1.58 8.08 -10.37
CA CYS A 72 1.56 9.55 -10.37
C CYS A 72 1.52 10.16 -11.78
N ARG A 73 1.77 9.38 -12.84
CA ARG A 73 1.74 9.82 -14.24
C ARG A 73 0.38 9.57 -14.90
N THR A 74 -0.17 8.37 -14.74
CA THR A 74 -1.44 7.97 -15.41
C THR A 74 -2.66 8.19 -14.53
N ASN A 75 -2.47 8.40 -13.22
CA ASN A 75 -3.52 8.36 -12.19
C ASN A 75 -4.23 7.00 -12.08
N GLU A 76 -3.65 5.93 -12.65
CA GLU A 76 -4.14 4.57 -12.48
C GLU A 76 -3.81 4.05 -11.08
N TRP A 77 -4.67 3.17 -10.54
CA TRP A 77 -4.51 2.61 -9.20
C TRP A 77 -4.21 1.12 -9.27
N ILE A 78 -3.33 0.68 -8.39
CA ILE A 78 -3.09 -0.71 -8.06
C ILE A 78 -3.57 -0.87 -6.65
N GLU A 79 -4.74 -1.44 -6.47
CA GLU A 79 -5.40 -1.46 -5.18
C GLU A 79 -5.86 -2.85 -4.80
N PHE A 80 -5.86 -3.11 -3.50
CA PHE A 80 -6.39 -4.30 -2.87
C PHE A 80 -7.63 -3.89 -2.10
N CYS A 81 -8.80 -4.34 -2.60
CA CYS A 81 -10.08 -4.10 -1.97
C CYS A 81 -10.38 -5.20 -0.94
N ALA A 82 -10.81 -4.81 0.26
CA ALA A 82 -11.16 -5.71 1.36
C ALA A 82 -12.57 -6.30 1.24
N GLU A 83 -13.48 -5.62 0.52
CA GLU A 83 -14.91 -5.95 0.44
C GLU A 83 -15.20 -7.05 -0.60
N TYR A 84 -14.42 -7.05 -1.68
CA TYR A 84 -14.47 -8.07 -2.71
C TYR A 84 -13.11 -8.75 -2.67
N ALA A 85 -13.05 -10.06 -2.53
CA ALA A 85 -11.79 -10.81 -2.52
C ALA A 85 -10.93 -10.69 -3.81
N LEU A 86 -11.31 -9.80 -4.74
CA LEU A 86 -10.70 -9.43 -6.01
C LEU A 86 -11.09 -7.96 -6.28
N THR A 87 -10.17 -7.05 -6.63
CA THR A 87 -9.63 -6.94 -8.00
C THR A 87 -8.21 -6.35 -8.01
N MET A 88 -7.26 -7.03 -8.67
CA MET A 88 -6.14 -6.34 -9.32
C MET A 88 -6.42 -6.36 -10.83
N ASP A 89 -6.91 -5.25 -11.37
CA ASP A 89 -7.26 -5.17 -12.78
C ASP A 89 -5.97 -5.20 -13.64
N LYS A 90 -5.55 -6.41 -14.05
CA LYS A 90 -5.34 -6.86 -15.45
C LYS A 90 -4.35 -8.02 -15.62
N TYR A 91 -3.49 -8.40 -14.66
CA TYR A 91 -2.43 -9.40 -14.92
C TYR A 91 -1.89 -10.19 -13.70
N GLY A 92 -2.65 -10.39 -12.61
CA GLY A 92 -2.14 -11.08 -11.41
C GLY A 92 -2.99 -12.26 -10.94
N ASP A 93 -2.34 -13.38 -10.62
CA ASP A 93 -2.93 -14.46 -9.81
C ASP A 93 -3.02 -13.98 -8.36
N LEU A 94 -4.25 -13.76 -7.89
CA LEU A 94 -4.54 -13.52 -6.48
C LEU A 94 -5.03 -14.82 -5.86
N GLU A 95 -4.42 -15.24 -4.73
CA GLU A 95 -5.10 -16.17 -3.84
C GLU A 95 -6.39 -15.47 -3.35
N PRO A 96 -7.51 -16.20 -3.17
CA PRO A 96 -8.75 -15.61 -2.70
C PRO A 96 -8.47 -14.87 -1.39
N ALA A 97 -8.66 -13.55 -1.41
CA ALA A 97 -8.37 -12.73 -0.26
C ALA A 97 -9.25 -13.18 0.91
N THR A 98 -8.64 -13.33 2.07
CA THR A 98 -9.35 -13.55 3.32
C THR A 98 -10.17 -12.32 3.67
N ILE A 99 -11.41 -12.53 4.12
CA ILE A 99 -12.30 -11.48 4.65
C ILE A 99 -11.51 -10.65 5.66
N VAL A 100 -11.50 -9.33 5.48
CA VAL A 100 -10.80 -8.41 6.38
C VAL A 100 -11.64 -8.18 7.63
N ASN A 101 -11.05 -8.45 8.79
CA ASN A 101 -11.70 -8.34 10.08
C ASN A 101 -11.30 -7.06 10.82
N ASN A 102 -12.07 -6.72 11.86
CA ASN A 102 -11.71 -5.62 12.74
C ASN A 102 -10.34 -5.88 13.39
N ASN A 103 -9.50 -4.86 13.43
CA ASN A 103 -8.10 -4.90 13.87
C ASN A 103 -7.13 -5.67 12.96
N ASP A 104 -7.56 -6.17 11.80
CA ASP A 104 -6.61 -6.74 10.83
C ASP A 104 -5.61 -5.68 10.36
N ILE A 105 -4.38 -6.14 10.13
CA ILE A 105 -3.31 -5.32 9.60
C ILE A 105 -3.14 -5.65 8.13
N LEU A 106 -3.48 -4.70 7.26
CA LEU A 106 -3.19 -4.78 5.83
C LEU A 106 -1.90 -4.06 5.52
N GLY A 107 -1.12 -4.60 4.59
CA GLY A 107 0.11 -3.97 4.14
C GLY A 107 0.26 -4.02 2.63
N CYS A 108 0.97 -3.04 2.09
CA CYS A 108 1.24 -2.90 0.68
C CYS A 108 2.72 -2.60 0.48
N GLY A 109 3.37 -3.41 -0.35
CA GLY A 109 4.77 -3.32 -0.68
C GLY A 109 5.02 -3.12 -2.16
N LEU A 110 6.00 -2.29 -2.49
CA LEU A 110 6.53 -2.07 -3.83
C LEU A 110 8.00 -2.47 -3.84
N VAL A 111 8.34 -3.42 -4.71
CA VAL A 111 9.71 -3.90 -4.89
C VAL A 111 10.22 -3.46 -6.24
N TYR A 112 11.39 -2.83 -6.24
CA TYR A 112 12.19 -2.61 -7.44
C TYR A 112 13.39 -3.55 -7.42
N PRO A 113 13.56 -4.41 -8.44
CA PRO A 113 14.77 -5.20 -8.59
C PRO A 113 15.98 -4.30 -8.90
N PRO A 114 17.20 -4.82 -8.71
CA PRO A 114 18.43 -4.19 -9.18
C PRO A 114 18.32 -3.77 -10.66
N THR A 115 18.94 -2.64 -11.00
CA THR A 115 18.85 -2.06 -12.35
C THR A 115 19.40 -3.01 -13.42
N ASN A 116 20.44 -3.77 -13.10
CA ASN A 116 21.01 -4.79 -13.99
C ASN A 116 20.11 -6.02 -14.17
N LYS A 117 19.13 -6.25 -13.29
CA LYS A 117 18.17 -7.35 -13.37
C LYS A 117 16.83 -6.98 -13.99
N MET A 118 16.63 -5.72 -14.39
CA MET A 118 15.33 -5.26 -14.91
C MET A 118 14.89 -5.87 -16.24
N ASN A 119 15.82 -6.49 -16.97
CA ASN A 119 15.49 -7.24 -18.19
C ASN A 119 14.94 -8.65 -17.88
N GLU A 120 15.16 -9.15 -16.66
CA GLU A 120 14.80 -10.49 -16.21
C GLU A 120 13.67 -10.47 -15.18
N GLU A 121 13.62 -9.42 -14.35
CA GLU A 121 12.64 -9.24 -13.30
C GLU A 121 12.02 -7.84 -13.37
N LEU A 122 10.67 -7.81 -13.38
CA LEU A 122 9.91 -6.57 -13.33
C LEU A 122 9.73 -6.11 -11.88
N PRO A 123 9.65 -4.79 -11.61
CA PRO A 123 9.12 -4.29 -10.35
C PRO A 123 7.76 -4.91 -10.06
N TYR A 124 7.41 -5.06 -8.80
CA TYR A 124 6.13 -5.65 -8.45
C TYR A 124 5.56 -5.07 -7.17
N VAL A 125 4.24 -5.14 -7.07
CA VAL A 125 3.49 -4.79 -5.87
C VAL A 125 3.03 -6.08 -5.21
N PHE A 126 3.08 -6.13 -3.88
CA PHE A 126 2.53 -7.23 -3.13
C PHE A 126 1.70 -6.71 -1.96
N CYS A 127 0.72 -7.51 -1.55
CA CYS A 127 -0.15 -7.19 -0.43
C CYS A 127 0.03 -8.22 0.68
N THR A 128 -0.20 -7.79 1.91
CA THR A 128 -0.13 -8.64 3.10
C THR A 128 -1.33 -8.43 3.99
N GLN A 129 -1.80 -9.49 4.64
CA GLN A 129 -2.76 -9.42 5.73
C GLN A 129 -2.17 -10.13 6.95
N ASN A 130 -2.17 -9.44 8.08
CA ASN A 130 -1.62 -9.91 9.35
C ASN A 130 -0.18 -10.44 9.24
N GLY A 131 0.63 -9.83 8.36
CA GLY A 131 2.02 -10.20 8.12
C GLY A 131 2.22 -11.41 7.18
N LYS A 132 1.16 -11.97 6.61
CA LYS A 132 1.23 -12.99 5.54
C LYS A 132 0.98 -12.33 4.19
N GLN A 133 1.79 -12.64 3.19
CA GLN A 133 1.55 -12.18 1.82
C GLN A 133 0.32 -12.88 1.23
N ILE A 134 -0.57 -12.10 0.61
CA ILE A 134 -1.86 -12.57 0.05
C ILE A 134 -1.99 -12.32 -1.46
N GLY A 135 -1.08 -11.55 -2.05
CA GLY A 135 -1.12 -11.24 -3.47
C GLY A 135 0.16 -10.60 -3.97
N LYS A 136 0.41 -10.72 -5.27
CA LYS A 136 1.52 -10.06 -5.98
C LYS A 136 1.14 -9.77 -7.43
N ILE A 137 1.54 -8.60 -7.94
CA ILE A 137 1.40 -8.21 -9.35
C ILE A 137 2.68 -7.58 -9.86
N SER A 138 3.11 -8.00 -11.05
CA SER A 138 4.25 -7.38 -11.74
C SER A 138 3.83 -6.09 -12.44
N LEU A 139 4.69 -5.07 -12.38
CA LEU A 139 4.49 -3.76 -12.99
C LEU A 139 5.19 -3.70 -14.34
N ILE A 140 4.45 -3.29 -15.36
CA ILE A 140 4.97 -3.13 -16.71
C ILE A 140 5.65 -1.75 -16.87
N ASP A 141 5.14 -0.70 -16.21
CA ASP A 141 5.73 0.64 -16.26
C ASP A 141 6.78 0.85 -15.15
N ILE A 142 8.03 0.54 -15.49
CA ILE A 142 9.19 0.72 -14.60
C ILE A 142 9.60 2.19 -14.39
N SER A 143 9.04 3.11 -15.19
CA SER A 143 9.37 4.55 -15.17
C SER A 143 8.42 5.35 -14.28
N ALA A 144 7.30 4.75 -13.88
CA ALA A 144 6.31 5.39 -13.05
C ALA A 144 6.82 5.65 -11.63
N SER A 145 6.41 6.78 -11.09
CA SER A 145 6.47 7.05 -9.65
C SER A 145 5.13 6.68 -9.04
N TYR A 146 5.17 6.09 -7.86
CA TYR A 146 3.97 5.66 -7.14
C TYR A 146 3.86 6.40 -5.81
N LYS A 147 2.63 6.56 -5.34
CA LYS A 147 2.35 7.07 -3.99
C LYS A 147 1.37 6.13 -3.28
N PRO A 148 1.48 5.96 -1.96
CA PRO A 148 0.51 5.22 -1.16
C PRO A 148 -0.89 5.75 -1.35
N PHE A 149 -1.84 4.85 -1.31
CA PHE A 149 -3.23 5.15 -1.53
C PHE A 149 -4.11 4.31 -0.58
N ILE A 150 -5.05 4.96 0.10
CA ILE A 150 -5.98 4.30 1.02
C ILE A 150 -7.38 4.89 0.82
N LYS A 151 -8.38 4.05 0.54
CA LYS A 151 -9.81 4.43 0.53
C LYS A 151 -10.50 3.75 1.71
N VAL A 152 -11.34 4.50 2.41
CA VAL A 152 -12.07 4.03 3.60
C VAL A 152 -13.50 4.57 3.57
N GLU A 153 -14.49 3.69 3.71
CA GLU A 153 -15.89 4.05 3.94
C GLU A 153 -16.34 3.33 5.21
N CYS A 154 -16.97 4.06 6.13
CA CYS A 154 -17.45 3.52 7.40
C CYS A 154 -16.37 2.79 8.24
N CYS A 155 -15.11 3.19 8.12
CA CYS A 155 -14.00 2.67 8.91
C CYS A 155 -12.96 3.75 9.24
N SER A 156 -12.32 3.55 10.37
CA SER A 156 -11.13 4.27 10.83
C SER A 156 -9.88 3.40 10.59
N ILE A 157 -8.72 4.04 10.52
CA ILE A 157 -7.44 3.33 10.33
C ILE A 157 -6.34 3.91 11.23
N GLU A 158 -5.42 3.05 11.64
CA GLU A 158 -4.10 3.48 12.12
C GLU A 158 -3.05 3.13 11.08
N SER A 159 -2.25 4.11 10.63
CA SER A 159 -1.19 3.84 9.66
C SER A 159 0.17 3.56 10.31
N ASN A 160 1.00 2.81 9.61
CA ASN A 160 2.42 2.63 9.88
C ASN A 160 3.21 2.74 8.58
N PHE A 161 3.86 3.88 8.36
CA PHE A 161 4.73 4.12 7.20
C PHE A 161 6.22 3.82 7.48
N GLY A 162 6.52 3.12 8.58
CA GLY A 162 7.88 2.74 8.96
C GLY A 162 8.72 3.88 9.56
N ASN A 163 8.10 4.93 10.08
CA ASN A 163 8.83 6.06 10.67
C ASN A 163 9.45 5.72 12.05
N ASP A 164 8.88 4.75 12.77
CA ASP A 164 9.41 4.24 14.05
C ASP A 164 9.24 2.72 14.14
N LEU A 165 10.20 1.99 13.60
CA LEU A 165 10.21 0.53 13.62
C LEU A 165 10.61 -0.06 14.97
N LYS A 166 11.11 0.74 15.92
CA LYS A 166 11.48 0.26 17.25
C LYS A 166 10.25 0.11 18.15
N THR A 167 9.38 1.11 18.13
CA THR A 167 8.15 1.09 18.95
C THR A 167 6.95 0.54 18.19
N LYS A 168 6.91 0.71 16.86
CA LYS A 168 5.84 0.25 15.98
C LYS A 168 6.41 -0.57 14.81
N PRO A 169 6.95 -1.78 15.08
CA PRO A 169 7.47 -2.63 14.02
C PRO A 169 6.36 -3.04 13.04
N PHE A 170 6.75 -3.38 11.82
CA PHE A 170 5.83 -4.00 10.88
C PHE A 170 5.40 -5.39 11.36
N LYS A 171 4.17 -5.78 11.06
CA LYS A 171 3.70 -7.15 11.25
C LYS A 171 4.31 -8.08 10.20
N TYR A 172 4.47 -7.61 8.97
CA TYR A 172 5.21 -8.33 7.94
C TYR A 172 6.71 -8.31 8.20
N ASP A 173 7.32 -9.48 8.14
CA ASP A 173 8.77 -9.62 8.24
C ASP A 173 9.43 -9.32 6.90
N ILE A 174 9.85 -8.07 6.72
CA ILE A 174 10.53 -7.58 5.51
C ILE A 174 11.84 -8.32 5.21
N SER A 175 12.48 -8.96 6.19
CA SER A 175 13.73 -9.70 5.95
C SER A 175 13.52 -10.93 5.06
N LYS A 176 12.32 -11.54 5.11
CA LYS A 176 11.93 -12.67 4.26
C LYS A 176 11.94 -12.33 2.79
N GLN A 177 11.71 -11.08 2.43
CA GLN A 177 11.75 -10.63 1.05
C GLN A 177 13.17 -10.74 0.49
N PHE A 178 14.16 -10.25 1.24
CA PHE A 178 15.56 -10.28 0.81
C PHE A 178 16.20 -11.67 0.87
N LEU A 179 15.76 -12.54 1.80
CA LEU A 179 16.27 -13.91 1.90
C LEU A 179 15.87 -14.79 0.71
N LYS A 180 14.62 -14.67 0.22
CA LYS A 180 14.17 -15.40 -0.97
C LYS A 180 15.01 -15.05 -2.20
N ASP A 181 15.38 -13.79 -2.34
CA ASP A 181 16.15 -13.31 -3.47
C ASP A 181 17.65 -13.67 -3.35
N LEU A 182 18.19 -13.75 -2.12
CA LEU A 182 19.55 -14.24 -1.87
C LEU A 182 19.68 -15.72 -2.27
N ILE A 183 18.72 -16.55 -1.89
CA ILE A 183 18.74 -17.99 -2.18
C ILE A 183 18.63 -18.25 -3.70
N LYS A 184 17.82 -17.47 -4.43
CA LYS A 184 17.74 -17.55 -5.90
C LYS A 184 19.04 -17.23 -6.63
N ASN A 185 19.99 -16.54 -6.00
CA ASN A 185 21.28 -16.20 -6.62
C ASN A 185 22.39 -17.22 -6.27
N LEU A 186 22.10 -18.20 -5.41
CA LEU A 186 23.05 -19.19 -4.92
C LEU A 186 22.91 -20.56 -5.61
N PHE A 187 21.88 -20.75 -6.43
CA PHE A 187 21.59 -21.96 -7.21
C PHE A 187 21.21 -21.57 -8.63
#